data_AF-A0A9Q3GXB0-F1
#
_entry.id   AF-A0A9Q3GXB0-F1
#
_cell.length_a   1.000
_cell.length_b   1.000
_cell.length_c   1.000
_cell.angle_alpha   90.00
_cell.angle_beta   90.00
_cell.angle_gamma   90.00
#
_symmetry.space_group_name_H-M   'P 1'
#
loop_
_entity.id
_entity.type
_entity.pdbx_description
1 polymer ?
#
loop_
_entity_poly.entity_id
_entity_poly.type
_entity_poly.pdbx_seq_one_letter_code
_entity_poly.pdbx_strand_id
1 'polypeptide(L)'
;MELCTCPKCRQNTITDAEGHTHHGLFVHRTTRGRHWAKFLKQEDDEISQMNQKNSLKSIQQKIISSTQKEKKSTSYSDDENESLPERRTEYEIICLIMCFIMWLHLVCGLSKLNCKRVRDDLVEIILSVSGRFGFDFQFVSSTPHDVRTMNKGLNLEASFERYVFCLKCFSLYDIETAPDDCGYQAVSKSQPCGAELFK
;
A
#
# COMPACT_ATOMS: atom_id res chain seq x y z
N MET A 1 30.93 -4.45 1.81
CA MET A 1 30.57 -3.04 1.55
C MET A 1 30.77 -2.77 0.07
N GLU A 2 30.02 -1.85 -0.54
CA GLU A 2 30.06 -1.54 -1.97
C GLU A 2 30.25 -0.03 -2.18
N LEU A 3 30.97 0.36 -3.24
CA LEU A 3 31.14 1.76 -3.60
C LEU A 3 29.81 2.34 -4.09
N CYS A 4 29.39 3.46 -3.49
CA CYS A 4 28.23 4.23 -3.91
C CYS A 4 28.67 5.54 -4.57
N THR A 5 28.20 5.75 -5.81
CA THR A 5 28.51 6.90 -6.66
C THR A 5 27.30 7.80 -6.93
N CYS A 6 26.25 7.72 -6.10
CA CYS A 6 25.09 8.62 -6.23
C CYS A 6 25.52 10.10 -6.11
N PRO A 7 24.72 11.07 -6.57
CA PRO A 7 25.13 12.48 -6.63
C PRO A 7 25.57 13.07 -5.30
N LYS A 8 25.00 12.60 -4.18
CA LYS A 8 25.44 12.98 -2.83
C LYS A 8 26.78 12.33 -2.44
N CYS A 9 26.99 11.07 -2.81
CA CYS A 9 28.19 10.33 -2.43
C CYS A 9 29.39 10.64 -3.33
N ARG A 10 29.16 11.00 -4.60
CA ARG A 10 30.21 11.35 -5.58
C ARG A 10 30.96 12.64 -5.21
N GLN A 11 30.39 13.47 -4.33
CA GLN A 11 31.06 14.64 -3.74
C GLN A 11 32.17 14.26 -2.77
N ASN A 12 32.18 13.02 -2.28
CA ASN A 12 33.25 12.50 -1.44
C ASN A 12 34.31 11.81 -2.30
N THR A 13 35.53 11.81 -1.77
CA THR A 13 36.68 11.18 -2.40
C THR A 13 37.31 10.25 -1.37
N ILE A 14 37.57 9.01 -1.77
CA ILE A 14 38.18 7.99 -0.93
C ILE A 14 39.40 7.40 -1.63
N THR A 15 40.44 7.08 -0.87
CA THR A 15 41.64 6.42 -1.39
C THR A 15 41.63 4.96 -0.95
N ASP A 16 41.80 4.04 -1.90
CA ASP A 16 41.91 2.61 -1.60
C ASP A 16 43.30 2.25 -1.02
N ALA A 17 43.43 1.00 -0.58
CA ALA A 17 44.67 0.48 0.02
C ALA A 17 45.84 0.42 -0.99
N GLU A 18 45.54 0.45 -2.29
CA GLU A 18 46.53 0.51 -3.38
C GLU A 18 46.90 1.95 -3.79
N GLY A 19 46.29 2.96 -3.16
CA GLY A 19 46.58 4.37 -3.40
C GLY A 19 45.78 5.02 -4.53
N HIS A 20 44.80 4.33 -5.12
CA HIS A 20 43.91 4.91 -6.13
C HIS A 20 42.76 5.66 -5.49
N THR A 21 42.42 6.78 -6.11
CA THR A 21 41.39 7.70 -5.64
C THR A 21 40.08 7.43 -6.35
N HIS A 22 39.02 7.10 -5.60
CA HIS A 22 37.67 6.87 -6.10
C HIS A 22 36.72 7.96 -5.60
N HIS A 23 35.85 8.45 -6.49
CA HIS A 23 34.78 9.37 -6.10
C HIS A 23 33.55 8.59 -5.65
N GLY A 24 33.15 8.74 -4.41
CA GLY A 24 32.09 7.95 -3.81
C GLY A 24 32.31 7.68 -2.33
N LEU A 25 31.48 6.80 -1.78
CA LEU A 25 31.62 6.31 -0.41
C LEU A 25 31.34 4.81 -0.35
N PHE A 26 32.15 4.04 0.39
CA PHE A 26 31.83 2.65 0.68
C PHE A 26 30.69 2.57 1.69
N VAL A 27 29.60 1.93 1.28
CA VAL A 27 28.40 1.78 2.09
C VAL A 27 27.90 0.33 2.02
N HIS A 28 27.03 -0.05 2.95
CA HIS A 28 26.35 -1.35 2.85
C HIS A 28 25.44 -1.38 1.60
N ARG A 29 25.25 -2.57 0.99
CA ARG A 29 24.43 -2.76 -0.22
C ARG A 29 23.02 -2.17 -0.08
N THR A 30 22.40 -2.36 1.09
CA THR A 30 21.08 -1.79 1.43
C THR A 30 21.09 -0.25 1.49
N THR A 31 22.16 0.34 2.00
CA THR A 31 22.34 1.79 2.08
C THR A 31 22.55 2.39 0.68
N ARG A 32 23.31 1.70 -0.18
CA ARG A 32 23.46 2.06 -1.60
C ARG A 32 22.10 2.10 -2.30
N GLY A 33 21.28 1.07 -2.13
CA GLY A 33 19.93 1.02 -2.70
C GLY A 33 19.04 2.18 -2.24
N ARG A 34 19.08 2.51 -0.94
CA ARG A 34 18.32 3.63 -0.37
C ARG A 34 18.76 4.99 -0.94
N HIS A 35 20.05 5.20 -1.13
CA HIS A 35 20.58 6.44 -1.70
C HIS A 35 20.09 6.68 -3.13
N TRP A 36 20.13 5.65 -3.98
CA TRP A 36 19.65 5.74 -5.36
C TRP A 36 18.13 5.88 -5.44
N ALA A 37 17.37 5.15 -4.63
CA ALA A 37 15.92 5.30 -4.57
C ALA A 37 15.47 6.70 -4.13
N LYS A 38 16.24 7.35 -3.24
CA LYS A 38 15.98 8.73 -2.82
C LYS A 38 16.28 9.73 -3.93
N PHE A 39 17.37 9.52 -4.68
CA PHE A 39 17.74 10.38 -5.79
C PHE A 39 16.71 10.33 -6.92
N LEU A 40 16.30 9.14 -7.35
CA LEU A 40 15.31 8.97 -8.42
C LEU A 40 13.96 9.64 -8.07
N LYS A 41 13.52 9.53 -6.80
CA LYS A 41 12.32 10.23 -6.34
C LYS A 41 12.45 11.76 -6.39
N GLN A 42 13.63 12.30 -6.10
CA GLN A 42 13.86 13.74 -6.15
C GLN A 42 13.88 14.26 -7.60
N GLU A 43 14.44 13.50 -8.55
CA GLU A 43 14.36 13.84 -9.97
C GLU A 43 12.91 13.84 -10.49
N ASP A 44 12.11 12.81 -10.12
CA ASP A 44 10.71 12.74 -10.52
C ASP A 44 9.86 13.89 -9.95
N ASP A 45 10.13 14.30 -8.70
CA ASP A 45 9.48 15.44 -8.05
C ASP A 45 9.87 16.78 -8.70
N GLU A 46 11.14 16.95 -9.10
CA GLU A 46 11.64 18.16 -9.76
C GLU A 46 11.10 18.29 -11.21
N ILE A 47 11.04 17.18 -11.95
CA ILE A 47 10.44 17.12 -13.29
C ILE A 47 8.94 17.45 -13.22
N SER A 48 8.24 16.90 -12.22
CA SER A 48 6.82 17.17 -11.99
C SER A 48 6.55 18.64 -11.67
N GLN A 49 7.38 19.27 -10.85
CA GLN A 49 7.29 20.70 -10.53
C GLN A 49 7.64 21.61 -11.72
N MET A 50 8.58 21.20 -12.58
CA MET A 50 8.96 21.95 -13.78
C MET A 50 7.83 21.94 -14.83
N ASN A 51 7.14 20.81 -15.00
CA ASN A 51 5.97 20.69 -15.87
C ASN A 51 4.77 21.52 -15.36
N GLN A 52 4.57 21.59 -14.04
CA GLN A 52 3.52 22.41 -13.43
C GLN A 52 3.77 23.92 -13.61
N LYS A 53 5.03 24.38 -13.51
CA LYS A 53 5.43 25.77 -13.76
C LYS A 53 5.33 26.17 -15.24
N ASN A 54 5.59 25.24 -16.16
CA ASN A 54 5.43 25.49 -17.60
C ASN A 54 3.95 25.56 -18.02
N SER A 55 3.06 24.82 -17.34
CA SER A 55 1.60 24.88 -17.54
C SER A 55 0.99 26.21 -17.05
N LEU A 56 1.51 26.81 -15.98
CA LEU A 56 1.04 28.13 -15.49
C LEU A 56 1.48 29.30 -16.39
N LYS A 57 2.64 29.20 -17.06
CA LYS A 57 3.13 30.24 -17.99
C LYS A 57 2.35 30.28 -19.31
N SER A 58 1.86 29.13 -19.79
CA SER A 58 1.02 29.08 -21.00
C SER A 58 -0.42 29.58 -20.76
N ILE A 59 -0.90 29.53 -19.50
CA ILE A 59 -2.20 30.11 -19.10
C ILE A 59 -2.14 31.65 -19.03
N GLN A 60 -1.04 32.25 -18.55
CA GLN A 60 -0.89 33.71 -18.53
C GLN A 60 -0.82 34.35 -19.93
N GLN A 61 -0.28 33.65 -20.93
CA GLN A 61 -0.30 34.14 -22.32
C GLN A 61 -1.67 34.07 -22.99
N LYS A 62 -2.58 33.20 -22.50
CA LYS A 62 -3.96 33.07 -23.00
C LYS A 62 -4.92 34.11 -22.43
N ILE A 63 -4.65 34.63 -21.22
CA ILE A 63 -5.50 35.61 -20.52
C ILE A 63 -5.34 37.03 -21.11
N ILE A 64 -4.18 37.38 -21.67
CA ILE A 64 -3.92 38.74 -22.20
C ILE A 64 -4.60 38.98 -23.57
N SER A 65 -5.01 37.92 -24.27
CA SER A 65 -5.50 38.00 -25.67
C SER A 65 -7.02 38.10 -25.82
N SER A 66 -7.81 38.07 -24.73
CA SER A 66 -9.27 37.88 -24.84
C SER A 66 -10.13 38.75 -23.91
N THR A 67 -9.68 39.95 -23.54
CA THR A 67 -10.57 41.04 -23.10
C THR A 67 -11.09 41.76 -24.33
N GLN A 68 -12.13 41.23 -24.98
CA GLN A 68 -12.82 41.96 -26.05
C GLN A 68 -14.24 42.34 -25.60
N LYS A 69 -14.50 43.65 -25.67
CA LYS A 69 -15.80 44.30 -25.85
C LYS A 69 -17.01 43.64 -25.17
N GLU A 70 -17.36 44.25 -24.04
CA GLU A 70 -18.70 44.73 -23.67
C GLU A 70 -19.95 43.87 -23.95
N LYS A 71 -20.66 43.65 -22.83
CA LYS A 71 -22.10 43.88 -22.58
C LYS A 71 -23.09 42.71 -22.76
N LYS A 72 -23.50 42.22 -21.57
CA LYS A 72 -24.85 42.33 -20.97
C LYS A 72 -25.88 41.21 -21.24
N SER A 73 -26.44 40.79 -20.10
CA SER A 73 -27.80 40.27 -19.82
C SER A 73 -28.04 38.74 -19.84
N THR A 74 -28.10 38.19 -18.62
CA THR A 74 -29.20 37.41 -18.03
C THR A 74 -29.78 36.19 -18.77
N SER A 75 -29.51 34.98 -18.27
CA SER A 75 -30.53 34.01 -17.81
C SER A 75 -29.90 32.82 -17.08
N TYR A 76 -30.60 32.34 -16.05
CA TYR A 76 -30.34 31.11 -15.29
C TYR A 76 -30.28 29.85 -16.17
N SER A 77 -29.32 28.97 -15.88
CA SER A 77 -29.58 27.55 -15.57
C SER A 77 -28.27 26.84 -15.21
N ASP A 78 -28.36 26.02 -14.16
CA ASP A 78 -27.34 25.11 -13.66
C ASP A 78 -26.74 24.22 -14.76
N ASP A 79 -25.43 23.95 -14.69
CA ASP A 79 -24.85 22.77 -15.33
C ASP A 79 -23.65 22.29 -14.48
N GLU A 80 -23.94 21.26 -13.69
CA GLU A 80 -22.99 20.43 -12.98
C GLU A 80 -22.14 19.68 -14.02
N ASN A 81 -20.87 20.06 -14.17
CA ASN A 81 -19.94 19.27 -14.99
C ASN A 81 -19.28 18.19 -14.12
N GLU A 82 -19.99 17.06 -14.03
CA GLU A 82 -19.66 15.84 -13.30
C GLU A 82 -18.63 15.00 -14.09
N SER A 83 -17.32 15.20 -13.83
CA SER A 83 -16.25 14.30 -14.29
C SER A 83 -15.57 13.58 -13.10
N LEU A 84 -16.39 12.97 -12.25
CA LEU A 84 -16.03 12.36 -10.95
C LEU A 84 -16.05 10.81 -10.81
N PRO A 85 -16.43 9.96 -11.80
CA PRO A 85 -16.59 8.53 -11.52
C PRO A 85 -15.30 7.68 -11.60
N GLU A 86 -14.36 7.93 -12.53
CA GLU A 86 -13.24 6.99 -12.79
C GLU A 86 -12.26 6.86 -11.61
N ARG A 87 -11.76 7.98 -11.06
CA ARG A 87 -10.81 7.95 -9.93
C ARG A 87 -11.36 7.35 -8.64
N ARG A 88 -12.69 7.32 -8.47
CA ARG A 88 -13.33 6.70 -7.30
C ARG A 88 -13.25 5.18 -7.38
N THR A 89 -13.46 4.61 -8.56
CA THR A 89 -13.42 3.15 -8.78
C THR A 89 -12.03 2.55 -8.57
N GLU A 90 -10.97 3.25 -8.97
CA GLU A 90 -9.58 2.78 -8.80
C GLU A 90 -9.18 2.66 -7.32
N TYR A 91 -9.55 3.66 -6.52
CA TYR A 91 -9.29 3.65 -5.07
C TYR A 91 -10.05 2.51 -4.38
N GLU A 92 -11.30 2.27 -4.77
CA GLU A 92 -12.11 1.16 -4.27
C GLU A 92 -11.47 -0.20 -4.58
N ILE A 93 -10.94 -0.40 -5.79
CA ILE A 93 -10.22 -1.61 -6.17
C ILE A 93 -8.98 -1.81 -5.30
N ILE A 94 -8.18 -0.76 -5.08
CA ILE A 94 -6.99 -0.83 -4.20
C ILE A 94 -7.41 -1.21 -2.78
N CYS A 95 -8.46 -0.57 -2.23
CA CYS A 95 -8.98 -0.90 -0.92
C CYS A 95 -9.46 -2.36 -0.84
N LEU A 96 -10.15 -2.87 -1.86
CA LEU A 96 -10.60 -4.25 -1.92
C LEU A 96 -9.42 -5.24 -1.93
N ILE A 97 -8.37 -4.97 -2.72
CA ILE A 97 -7.14 -5.78 -2.70
C ILE A 97 -6.53 -5.76 -1.30
N MET A 98 -6.36 -4.57 -0.70
CA MET A 98 -5.77 -4.45 0.63
C MET A 98 -6.60 -5.18 1.69
N CYS A 99 -7.93 -5.03 1.68
CA CYS A 99 -8.84 -5.71 2.59
C CYS A 99 -8.76 -7.24 2.45
N PHE A 100 -8.74 -7.74 1.22
CA PHE A 100 -8.63 -9.17 0.96
C PHE A 100 -7.30 -9.73 1.47
N ILE A 101 -6.18 -9.05 1.22
CA ILE A 101 -4.87 -9.47 1.70
C ILE A 101 -4.77 -9.39 3.23
N MET A 102 -5.36 -8.37 3.86
CA MET A 102 -5.45 -8.27 5.32
C MET A 102 -6.26 -9.42 5.91
N TRP A 103 -7.38 -9.79 5.30
CA TRP A 103 -8.19 -10.93 5.73
C TRP A 103 -7.42 -12.25 5.64
N LEU A 104 -6.70 -12.48 4.53
CA LEU A 104 -5.84 -13.67 4.39
C LEU A 104 -4.75 -13.72 5.46
N HIS A 105 -4.15 -12.58 5.81
CA HIS A 105 -3.11 -12.55 6.83
C HIS A 105 -3.66 -12.75 8.24
N LEU A 106 -4.72 -12.02 8.60
CA LEU A 106 -5.24 -11.97 9.98
C LEU A 106 -6.15 -13.16 10.31
N VAL A 107 -7.03 -13.55 9.38
CA VAL A 107 -8.06 -14.57 9.62
C VAL A 107 -7.60 -15.93 9.14
N CYS A 108 -7.01 -16.01 7.94
CA CYS A 108 -6.55 -17.29 7.39
C CYS A 108 -5.12 -17.66 7.83
N GLY A 109 -4.41 -16.76 8.54
CA GLY A 109 -3.06 -17.01 9.05
C GLY A 109 -1.99 -17.17 7.97
N LEU A 110 -2.22 -16.63 6.76
CA LEU A 110 -1.23 -16.74 5.68
C LEU A 110 0.05 -15.97 6.04
N SER A 111 1.19 -16.57 5.70
CA SER A 111 2.49 -15.91 5.83
C SER A 111 2.56 -14.64 4.98
N LYS A 112 3.40 -13.68 5.39
CA LYS A 112 3.62 -12.44 4.62
C LYS A 112 4.10 -12.71 3.20
N LEU A 113 4.90 -13.75 3.00
CA LEU A 113 5.39 -14.15 1.68
C LEU A 113 4.25 -14.65 0.78
N ASN A 114 3.34 -15.47 1.32
CA ASN A 114 2.18 -15.96 0.58
C ASN A 114 1.18 -14.82 0.31
N CYS A 115 0.95 -13.93 1.27
CA CYS A 115 0.14 -12.73 1.06
C CYS A 115 0.71 -11.84 -0.06
N LYS A 116 2.04 -11.67 -0.10
CA LYS A 116 2.73 -10.94 -1.17
C LYS A 116 2.47 -11.59 -2.54
N ARG A 117 2.63 -12.92 -2.64
CA ARG A 117 2.37 -13.67 -3.89
C ARG A 117 0.93 -13.50 -4.36
N VAL A 118 -0.04 -13.77 -3.48
CA VAL A 118 -1.47 -13.61 -3.81
C VAL A 118 -1.78 -12.19 -4.28
N ARG A 119 -1.20 -11.17 -3.64
CA ARG A 119 -1.37 -9.79 -4.08
C ARG A 119 -0.77 -9.58 -5.47
N ASP A 120 0.47 -10.03 -5.71
CA ASP A 120 1.13 -9.89 -7.01
C ASP A 120 0.29 -10.58 -8.12
N ASP A 121 -0.23 -11.78 -7.85
CA ASP A 121 -1.11 -12.52 -8.76
C ASP A 121 -2.44 -11.77 -9.02
N LEU A 122 -3.06 -11.20 -7.98
CA LEU A 122 -4.28 -10.41 -8.11
C LEU A 122 -4.06 -9.15 -8.95
N VAL A 123 -2.93 -8.47 -8.74
CA VAL A 123 -2.55 -7.30 -9.53
C VAL A 123 -2.37 -7.68 -10.99
N GLU A 124 -1.68 -8.79 -11.28
CA GLU A 124 -1.50 -9.28 -12.64
C GLU A 124 -2.83 -9.63 -13.31
N ILE A 125 -3.71 -10.35 -12.60
CA ILE A 125 -5.05 -10.70 -13.09
C ILE A 125 -5.83 -9.42 -13.41
N ILE A 126 -5.86 -8.46 -12.48
CA ILE A 126 -6.56 -7.18 -12.68
C ILE A 126 -5.99 -6.48 -13.90
N LEU A 127 -4.67 -6.34 -14.02
CA LEU A 127 -4.04 -5.69 -15.18
C LEU A 127 -4.34 -6.40 -16.50
N SER A 128 -4.33 -7.73 -16.51
CA SER A 128 -4.63 -8.53 -17.71
C SER A 128 -6.07 -8.37 -18.20
N VAL A 129 -7.01 -8.18 -17.28
CA VAL A 129 -8.42 -7.91 -17.58
C VAL A 129 -8.60 -6.42 -17.94
N SER A 130 -7.94 -5.54 -17.21
CA SER A 130 -8.00 -4.08 -17.35
C SER A 130 -7.47 -3.55 -18.67
N GLY A 131 -6.47 -4.21 -19.27
CA GLY A 131 -6.00 -3.88 -20.62
C GLY A 131 -7.10 -3.97 -21.69
N ARG A 132 -8.23 -4.63 -21.39
CA ARG A 132 -9.45 -4.65 -22.23
C ARG A 132 -10.44 -3.51 -21.93
N PHE A 133 -10.30 -2.83 -20.79
CA PHE A 133 -11.20 -1.80 -20.27
C PHE A 133 -10.57 -0.40 -20.15
N GLY A 134 -9.26 -0.26 -20.41
CA GLY A 134 -8.59 1.03 -20.50
C GLY A 134 -8.14 1.64 -19.17
N PHE A 135 -8.04 0.87 -18.08
CA PHE A 135 -7.51 1.40 -16.82
C PHE A 135 -5.99 1.67 -16.87
N ASP A 136 -5.55 2.67 -16.11
CA ASP A 136 -4.15 3.10 -16.05
C ASP A 136 -3.26 2.10 -15.28
N PHE A 137 -2.28 1.50 -15.95
CA PHE A 137 -1.33 0.55 -15.35
C PHE A 137 -0.60 1.11 -14.12
N GLN A 138 -0.47 2.42 -14.00
CA GLN A 138 0.18 3.07 -12.86
C GLN A 138 -0.64 2.93 -11.56
N PHE A 139 -1.98 2.78 -11.64
CA PHE A 139 -2.85 2.75 -10.46
C PHE A 139 -2.66 1.48 -9.62
N VAL A 140 -2.67 0.29 -10.22
CA VAL A 140 -2.57 -0.98 -9.49
C VAL A 140 -1.19 -1.16 -8.88
N SER A 141 -0.16 -0.64 -9.55
CA SER A 141 1.23 -0.67 -9.09
C SER A 141 1.47 0.11 -7.79
N SER A 142 0.55 1.02 -7.42
CA SER A 142 0.58 1.76 -6.16
C SER A 142 0.14 0.94 -4.95
N THR A 143 -0.42 -0.26 -5.17
CA THR A 143 -0.91 -1.15 -4.11
C THR A 143 0.24 -1.56 -3.17
N PRO A 144 0.16 -1.28 -1.87
CA PRO A 144 1.25 -1.55 -0.94
C PRO A 144 1.65 -3.03 -0.89
N HIS A 145 2.97 -3.30 -0.89
CA HIS A 145 3.49 -4.67 -0.80
C HIS A 145 3.55 -5.28 0.58
N ASP A 146 3.55 -4.44 1.61
CA ASP A 146 3.70 -4.88 2.99
C ASP A 146 2.37 -4.79 3.74
N VAL A 147 2.03 -5.86 4.44
CA VAL A 147 0.80 -5.99 5.24
C VAL A 147 0.69 -4.88 6.29
N ARG A 148 1.81 -4.43 6.87
CA ARG A 148 1.83 -3.32 7.82
C ARG A 148 1.43 -2.01 7.14
N THR A 149 1.89 -1.78 5.91
CA THR A 149 1.51 -0.60 5.13
C THR A 149 0.03 -0.67 4.75
N MET A 150 -0.47 -1.87 4.43
CA MET A 150 -1.89 -2.08 4.17
C MET A 150 -2.76 -1.78 5.39
N ASN A 151 -2.40 -2.33 6.55
CA ASN A 151 -3.10 -2.08 7.81
C ASN A 151 -3.14 -0.59 8.17
N LYS A 152 -2.02 0.11 7.99
CA LYS A 152 -1.94 1.56 8.23
C LYS A 152 -2.81 2.36 7.24
N GLY A 153 -2.79 1.98 5.97
CA GLY A 153 -3.57 2.65 4.92
C GLY A 153 -5.08 2.46 5.09
N LEU A 154 -5.50 1.29 5.56
CA LEU A 154 -6.90 0.99 5.87
C LEU A 154 -7.34 1.50 7.26
N ASN A 155 -6.41 2.03 8.06
CA ASN A 155 -6.64 2.42 9.44
C ASN A 155 -7.33 1.31 10.27
N LEU A 156 -6.94 0.06 10.03
CA LEU A 156 -7.49 -1.08 10.76
C LEU A 156 -6.80 -1.19 12.12
N GLU A 157 -7.60 -1.05 13.18
CA GLU A 157 -7.18 -1.31 14.55
C GLU A 157 -7.59 -2.75 14.91
N ALA A 158 -6.69 -3.69 14.62
CA ALA A 158 -6.94 -5.11 14.90
C ALA A 158 -6.74 -5.39 16.39
N SER A 159 -7.80 -5.81 17.08
CA SER A 159 -7.73 -6.42 18.41
C SER A 159 -7.69 -7.94 18.28
N PHE A 160 -6.78 -8.57 19.01
CA PHE A 160 -6.71 -10.04 19.10
C PHE A 160 -7.30 -10.47 20.43
N GLU A 161 -8.42 -11.19 20.37
CA GLU A 161 -8.94 -11.91 21.51
C GLU A 161 -8.38 -13.34 21.48
N ARG A 162 -7.87 -13.78 22.63
CA ARG A 162 -7.28 -15.12 22.76
C ARG A 162 -8.27 -16.01 23.46
N TYR A 163 -8.53 -17.16 22.86
CA TYR A 163 -9.40 -18.19 23.40
C TYR A 163 -8.62 -19.48 23.56
N VAL A 164 -9.03 -20.26 24.55
CA VAL A 164 -8.66 -21.68 24.67
C VAL A 164 -9.76 -22.48 23.98
N PHE A 165 -9.40 -23.40 23.09
CA PHE A 165 -10.38 -24.24 22.42
C PHE A 165 -10.12 -25.72 22.68
N CYS A 166 -11.19 -26.47 22.88
CA CYS A 166 -11.10 -27.91 23.02
C CYS A 166 -10.79 -28.56 21.67
N LEU A 167 -9.70 -29.31 21.55
CA LEU A 167 -9.35 -30.03 20.31
C LEU A 167 -10.33 -31.14 19.93
N LYS A 168 -11.15 -31.61 20.87
CA LYS A 168 -12.12 -32.71 20.66
C LYS A 168 -13.48 -32.23 20.17
N CYS A 169 -13.96 -31.10 20.67
CA CYS A 169 -15.30 -30.58 20.36
C CYS A 169 -15.33 -29.12 19.86
N PHE A 170 -14.16 -28.48 19.75
CA PHE A 170 -13.99 -27.11 19.28
C PHE A 170 -14.74 -26.03 20.08
N SER A 171 -15.17 -26.35 21.30
CA SER A 171 -15.74 -25.36 22.21
C SER A 171 -14.68 -24.37 22.64
N LEU A 172 -15.05 -23.09 22.62
CA LEU A 172 -14.21 -21.95 22.96
C LEU A 172 -14.44 -21.51 24.41
N TYR A 173 -13.36 -21.18 25.08
CA TYR A 173 -13.33 -20.66 26.44
C TYR A 173 -12.46 -19.41 26.48
N ASP A 174 -12.84 -18.43 27.29
CA ASP A 174 -11.98 -17.29 27.58
C ASP A 174 -10.69 -17.77 28.28
N ILE A 175 -9.54 -17.20 27.93
CA ILE A 175 -8.25 -17.63 28.46
C ILE A 175 -8.11 -17.41 29.98
N GLU A 176 -8.79 -16.41 30.54
CA GLU A 176 -8.74 -16.08 31.96
C GLU A 176 -9.67 -16.97 32.79
N THR A 177 -10.73 -17.51 32.18
CA THR A 177 -11.75 -18.30 32.87
C THR A 177 -11.85 -19.75 32.38
N ALA A 178 -10.94 -20.21 31.54
CA ALA A 178 -10.97 -21.55 30.98
C ALA A 178 -10.76 -22.60 32.09
N PRO A 179 -11.62 -23.63 32.17
CA PRO A 179 -11.43 -24.74 33.09
C PRO A 179 -10.26 -25.65 32.66
N ASP A 180 -9.76 -26.49 33.56
CA ASP A 180 -8.72 -27.47 33.20
C ASP A 180 -9.26 -28.53 32.20
N ASP A 181 -10.51 -28.94 32.39
CA ASP A 181 -11.22 -29.92 31.56
C ASP A 181 -12.39 -29.30 30.80
N CYS A 182 -12.57 -29.72 29.55
CA CYS A 182 -13.68 -29.27 28.71
C CYS A 182 -15.05 -29.71 29.26
N GLY A 183 -15.82 -28.74 29.75
CA GLY A 183 -17.18 -28.94 30.28
C GLY A 183 -18.29 -28.98 29.23
N TYR A 184 -17.97 -28.86 27.94
CA TYR A 184 -18.97 -28.77 26.88
C TYR A 184 -19.89 -30.00 26.82
N GLN A 185 -21.19 -29.74 26.76
CA GLN A 185 -22.25 -30.73 26.58
C GLN A 185 -23.10 -30.32 25.39
N ALA A 186 -23.25 -31.21 24.41
CA ALA A 186 -24.08 -30.93 23.23
C ALA A 186 -25.56 -30.78 23.61
N VAL A 187 -26.02 -31.53 24.62
CA VAL A 187 -27.35 -31.44 25.21
C VAL A 187 -27.27 -31.60 26.73
N SER A 188 -28.21 -31.05 27.49
CA SER A 188 -28.19 -31.00 28.96
C SER A 188 -28.11 -32.38 29.65
N LYS A 189 -28.40 -33.46 28.93
CA LYS A 189 -28.37 -34.84 29.43
C LYS A 189 -27.14 -35.64 28.96
N SER A 190 -26.33 -35.09 28.07
CA SER A 190 -25.13 -35.77 27.57
C SER A 190 -23.97 -35.64 28.55
N GLN A 191 -23.07 -36.61 28.55
CA GLN A 191 -21.82 -36.49 29.29
C GLN A 191 -21.00 -35.30 28.75
N PRO A 192 -20.29 -34.56 29.63
CA PRO A 192 -19.39 -33.50 29.20
C PRO A 192 -18.22 -34.08 28.39
N CYS A 193 -17.62 -33.24 27.55
CA CYS A 193 -16.52 -33.61 26.67
C CYS A 193 -15.34 -34.25 27.42
N GLY A 194 -14.98 -33.66 28.56
CA GLY A 194 -13.97 -34.16 29.51
C GLY A 194 -12.55 -34.22 28.96
N ALA A 195 -12.24 -33.46 27.91
CA ALA A 195 -10.90 -33.37 27.36
C ALA A 195 -10.11 -32.27 28.06
N GLU A 196 -8.90 -32.58 28.52
CA GLU A 196 -7.94 -31.60 29.04
C GLU A 196 -7.73 -30.45 28.04
N LEU A 197 -7.88 -29.21 28.51
CA LEU A 197 -7.69 -28.01 27.71
C LEU A 197 -6.24 -27.52 27.73
N PHE A 198 -5.51 -27.77 28.82
CA PHE A 198 -4.11 -27.42 28.98
C PHE A 198 -3.29 -28.72 29.06
N LYS A 199 -2.38 -28.92 28.10
CA LYS A 199 -1.41 -30.02 28.09
C LYS A 199 0.01 -29.51 28.17
#